data_AF-A0A7V2LME5-F1
#
_entry.id   AF-A0A7V2LME5-F1
#
_cell.length_a   1.000
_cell.length_b   1.000
_cell.length_c   1.000
_cell.angle_alpha   90.00
_cell.angle_beta   90.00
_cell.angle_gamma   90.00
#
_symmetry.space_group_name_H-M   'P 1'
#
loop_
_entity.id
_entity.type
_entity.pdbx_description
1 polymer ?
#
loop_
_entity_poly.entity_id
_entity_poly.type
_entity_poly.pdbx_seq_one_letter_code
_entity_poly.pdbx_strand_id
1 'polypeptide(L)'
;MPLCTLSELTGDFVVYRNLEPYDARVPGVSAAWREMGLAGPQVVRKSDPLYPQAARWILQRFHEINAPKTQLAEFLLIGDTFANDGGAYSRLAGATGWPGAAFIGKDALAEPVRTSWQGDIFVANRWQGLALWLEALQTRGLKLDERTVVIVDIDKTAFGARGRNHSPIDVARIRAISQTVRQALGDDADIQAFTEIYLELNRQQYHDLTGDNQDYLAYISILVGAGTASMAALRRRHAAGDLNDFAAFIAWVQPGRAAMPAGLARLHDAVLEAYQSNDPTPFKDFRRNEYRMTVENMGSLPDDAAASRRAAEEICLTREIWDACRWLQARGVTITSFSDKPDEACAPAPDLAASGYRAIHHTPTHLLGDPLDI
;
A
#
# COMPACT_ATOMS: atom_id res chain seq x y z
N MET A 1 -20.53 -3.56 -16.80
CA MET A 1 -19.66 -4.77 -16.86
C MET A 1 -19.64 -5.34 -15.46
N PRO A 2 -19.57 -6.68 -15.27
CA PRO A 2 -19.53 -7.22 -13.92
C PRO A 2 -18.33 -6.64 -13.15
N LEU A 3 -18.55 -6.33 -11.87
CA LEU A 3 -17.47 -5.95 -10.97
C LEU A 3 -16.50 -7.12 -10.81
N CYS A 4 -15.23 -6.80 -10.61
CA CYS A 4 -14.15 -7.75 -10.38
C CYS A 4 -13.51 -7.52 -9.01
N THR A 5 -12.83 -8.54 -8.50
CA THR A 5 -12.05 -8.49 -7.25
C THR A 5 -10.60 -8.85 -7.51
N LEU A 6 -9.66 -8.30 -6.74
CA LEU A 6 -8.25 -8.71 -6.84
C LEU A 6 -8.07 -10.20 -6.43
N SER A 7 -8.93 -10.71 -5.55
CA SER A 7 -8.98 -12.13 -5.17
C SER A 7 -9.30 -13.07 -6.33
N GLU A 8 -9.92 -12.60 -7.41
CA GLU A 8 -10.08 -13.42 -8.61
C GLU A 8 -8.75 -13.69 -9.35
N LEU A 9 -7.73 -12.88 -9.09
CA LEU A 9 -6.36 -13.07 -9.58
C LEU A 9 -5.47 -13.77 -8.55
N THR A 10 -5.60 -13.40 -7.29
CA THR A 10 -4.64 -13.79 -6.23
C THR A 10 -5.18 -14.83 -5.25
N GLY A 11 -6.49 -15.08 -5.23
CA GLY A 11 -7.13 -15.71 -4.08
C GLY A 11 -6.81 -14.94 -2.80
N ASP A 12 -6.33 -15.67 -1.79
CA ASP A 12 -5.82 -15.11 -0.54
C ASP A 12 -4.28 -15.09 -0.48
N PHE A 13 -3.57 -15.25 -1.61
CA PHE A 13 -2.11 -15.07 -1.69
C PHE A 13 -1.73 -13.59 -1.67
N VAL A 14 -2.22 -12.90 -0.64
CA VAL A 14 -2.10 -11.48 -0.40
C VAL A 14 -1.39 -11.28 0.93
N VAL A 15 -0.41 -10.38 0.94
CA VAL A 15 0.40 -10.04 2.11
C VAL A 15 0.43 -8.53 2.25
N TYR A 16 0.06 -8.03 3.42
CA TYR A 16 0.14 -6.61 3.76
C TYR A 16 1.41 -6.31 4.56
N ARG A 17 1.50 -5.07 5.03
CA ARG A 17 2.67 -4.51 5.72
C ARG A 17 3.27 -5.40 6.82
N ASN A 18 2.45 -6.09 7.60
CA ASN A 18 2.93 -6.87 8.74
C ASN A 18 3.52 -8.23 8.35
N LEU A 19 3.50 -8.57 7.05
CA LEU A 19 3.93 -9.87 6.54
C LEU A 19 3.17 -11.05 7.18
N GLU A 20 1.87 -10.83 7.37
CA GLU A 20 0.89 -11.83 7.79
C GLU A 20 0.03 -12.19 6.55
N PRO A 21 0.27 -13.37 5.93
CA PRO A 21 -0.52 -13.85 4.79
C PRO A 21 -2.00 -13.93 5.11
N TYR A 22 -2.84 -13.54 4.15
CA TYR A 22 -4.29 -13.67 4.29
C TYR A 22 -4.74 -15.13 4.18
N ASP A 23 -4.04 -15.94 3.39
CA ASP A 23 -4.26 -17.39 3.33
C ASP A 23 -3.78 -18.07 4.61
N ALA A 24 -4.72 -18.54 5.43
CA ALA A 24 -4.46 -19.15 6.74
C ALA A 24 -3.59 -20.42 6.69
N ARG A 25 -3.33 -20.99 5.51
CA ARG A 25 -2.40 -22.13 5.35
C ARG A 25 -0.94 -21.70 5.44
N VAL A 26 -0.64 -20.41 5.29
CA VAL A 26 0.72 -19.87 5.37
C VAL A 26 0.83 -18.94 6.59
N PRO A 27 1.59 -19.31 7.64
CA PRO A 27 1.78 -18.44 8.78
C PRO A 27 2.66 -17.23 8.43
N GLY A 28 2.41 -16.10 9.08
CA GLY A 28 3.23 -14.91 8.93
C GLY A 28 4.43 -14.85 9.86
N VAL A 29 5.10 -13.70 9.86
CA VAL A 29 6.34 -13.47 10.61
C VAL A 29 6.14 -13.71 12.11
N SER A 30 5.00 -13.34 12.68
CA SER A 30 4.71 -13.52 14.10
C SER A 30 4.85 -14.98 14.57
N ALA A 31 4.47 -15.94 13.71
CA ALA A 31 4.48 -17.37 14.03
C ALA A 31 5.68 -18.12 13.42
N ALA A 32 6.14 -17.72 12.23
CA ALA A 32 7.12 -18.48 11.44
C ALA A 32 8.49 -17.81 11.29
N TRP A 33 8.79 -16.77 12.07
CA TRP A 33 10.08 -16.05 12.02
C TRP A 33 11.31 -16.97 12.08
N ARG A 34 11.27 -18.07 12.85
CA ARG A 34 12.38 -19.06 12.93
C ARG A 34 12.58 -19.78 11.60
N GLU A 35 11.51 -20.20 10.96
CA GLU A 35 11.56 -20.88 9.66
C GLU A 35 12.01 -19.95 8.54
N MET A 36 11.71 -18.65 8.69
CA MET A 36 12.18 -17.59 7.80
C MET A 36 13.66 -17.22 8.03
N GLY A 37 14.31 -17.75 9.07
CA GLY A 37 15.70 -17.43 9.41
C GLY A 37 15.89 -16.08 10.11
N LEU A 38 14.83 -15.50 10.66
CA LEU A 38 14.86 -14.22 11.38
C LEU A 38 15.31 -14.43 12.85
N ALA A 39 15.82 -13.37 13.47
CA ALA A 39 16.24 -13.40 14.87
C ALA A 39 15.08 -13.38 15.88
N GLY A 40 13.91 -12.91 15.45
CA GLY A 40 12.71 -12.81 16.29
C GLY A 40 11.48 -12.38 15.48
N PRO A 41 10.30 -12.33 16.12
CA PRO A 41 9.03 -11.89 15.52
C PRO A 41 8.96 -10.37 15.38
N GLN A 42 10.04 -9.74 14.92
CA GLN A 42 10.11 -8.31 14.72
C GLN A 42 9.36 -7.92 13.44
N VAL A 43 8.86 -6.69 13.41
CA VAL A 43 8.28 -6.12 12.20
C VAL A 43 9.35 -6.00 11.13
N VAL A 44 9.04 -6.46 9.92
CA VAL A 44 9.92 -6.36 8.76
C VAL A 44 9.23 -5.51 7.68
N ARG A 45 9.79 -4.35 7.38
CA ARG A 45 9.28 -3.42 6.37
C ARG A 45 9.69 -3.81 4.97
N LYS A 46 8.90 -3.41 3.96
CA LYS A 46 9.24 -3.58 2.55
C LYS A 46 10.61 -3.02 2.20
N SER A 47 11.11 -1.98 2.87
CA SER A 47 12.45 -1.40 2.70
C SER A 47 13.56 -2.09 3.49
N ASP A 48 13.24 -2.93 4.48
CA ASP A 48 14.23 -3.50 5.40
C ASP A 48 15.13 -4.52 4.70
N PRO A 49 16.40 -4.68 5.16
CA PRO A 49 17.31 -5.72 4.67
C PRO A 49 16.81 -7.15 4.90
N LEU A 50 15.92 -7.36 5.88
CA LEU A 50 15.35 -8.66 6.22
C LEU A 50 14.12 -9.04 5.38
N TYR A 51 13.51 -8.07 4.69
CA TYR A 51 12.32 -8.29 3.87
C TYR A 51 12.48 -9.43 2.84
N PRO A 52 13.60 -9.52 2.10
CA PRO A 52 13.78 -10.61 1.14
C PRO A 52 13.71 -12.00 1.77
N GLN A 53 14.15 -12.17 3.03
CA GLN A 53 14.12 -13.47 3.71
C GLN A 53 12.68 -13.89 3.99
N ALA A 54 11.89 -13.00 4.59
CA ALA A 54 10.47 -13.24 4.87
C ALA A 54 9.65 -13.41 3.57
N ALA A 55 9.82 -12.49 2.61
CA ALA A 55 9.10 -12.53 1.34
C ALA A 55 9.42 -13.80 0.54
N ARG A 56 10.69 -14.21 0.44
CA ARG A 56 11.09 -15.46 -0.20
C ARG A 56 10.37 -16.66 0.41
N TRP A 57 10.38 -16.76 1.74
CA TRP A 57 9.75 -17.88 2.45
C TRP A 57 8.25 -17.93 2.18
N ILE A 58 7.56 -16.79 2.25
CA ILE A 58 6.11 -16.72 1.98
C ILE A 58 5.79 -17.08 0.53
N LEU A 59 6.56 -16.56 -0.44
CA LEU A 59 6.38 -16.86 -1.86
C LEU A 59 6.59 -18.34 -2.17
N GLN A 60 7.57 -18.98 -1.53
CA GLN A 60 7.77 -20.42 -1.64
C GLN A 60 6.54 -21.19 -1.14
N ARG A 61 5.95 -20.79 -0.02
CA ARG A 61 4.76 -21.44 0.53
C ARG A 61 3.52 -21.25 -0.33
N PHE A 62 3.26 -20.05 -0.83
CA PHE A 62 2.19 -19.81 -1.81
C PHE A 62 2.38 -20.64 -3.07
N HIS A 63 3.60 -20.70 -3.59
CA HIS A 63 3.92 -21.50 -4.75
C HIS A 63 3.73 -23.01 -4.51
N GLU A 64 4.22 -23.54 -3.38
CA GLU A 64 4.05 -24.95 -3.00
C GLU A 64 2.56 -25.33 -2.91
N ILE A 65 1.70 -24.41 -2.49
CA ILE A 65 0.24 -24.62 -2.46
C ILE A 65 -0.36 -24.63 -3.86
N ASN A 66 0.02 -23.68 -4.72
CA ASN A 66 -0.59 -23.51 -6.05
C ASN A 66 -0.06 -24.50 -7.08
N ALA A 67 1.24 -24.80 -7.01
CA ALA A 67 1.99 -25.60 -7.97
C ALA A 67 2.88 -26.64 -7.24
N PRO A 68 2.30 -27.58 -6.46
CA PRO A 68 3.05 -28.51 -5.59
C PRO A 68 4.00 -29.48 -6.32
N LYS A 69 3.90 -29.57 -7.66
CA LYS A 69 4.71 -30.47 -8.49
C LYS A 69 5.89 -29.77 -9.16
N THR A 70 6.03 -28.47 -8.98
CA THR A 70 7.10 -27.66 -9.56
C THR A 70 7.87 -26.95 -8.45
N GLN A 71 9.14 -26.66 -8.74
CA GLN A 71 9.97 -25.87 -7.85
C GLN A 71 9.94 -24.41 -8.32
N LEU A 72 9.73 -23.49 -7.38
CA LEU A 72 9.84 -22.06 -7.65
C LEU A 72 11.24 -21.73 -8.14
N ALA A 73 11.33 -21.20 -9.35
CA ALA A 73 12.59 -20.92 -10.02
C ALA A 73 12.64 -19.55 -10.70
N GLU A 74 11.50 -18.88 -10.90
CA GLU A 74 11.44 -17.55 -11.51
C GLU A 74 10.51 -16.64 -10.71
N PHE A 75 10.79 -15.34 -10.71
CA PHE A 75 9.84 -14.37 -10.15
C PHE A 75 9.73 -13.10 -10.96
N LEU A 76 8.53 -12.53 -10.98
CA LEU A 76 8.23 -11.24 -11.55
C LEU A 76 7.74 -10.28 -10.48
N LEU A 77 8.01 -9.00 -10.64
CA LEU A 77 7.41 -7.95 -9.82
C LEU A 77 6.72 -6.90 -10.70
N ILE A 78 5.51 -6.50 -10.36
CA ILE A 78 4.79 -5.41 -11.03
C ILE A 78 4.44 -4.35 -9.99
N GLY A 79 4.84 -3.10 -10.25
CA GLY A 79 4.63 -1.96 -9.34
C GLY A 79 4.56 -0.61 -10.05
N ASP A 80 4.43 0.47 -9.28
CA ASP A 80 4.30 1.84 -9.80
C ASP A 80 5.53 2.72 -9.56
N THR A 81 6.36 2.36 -8.58
CA THR A 81 7.43 3.25 -8.10
C THR A 81 8.79 2.56 -8.12
N PHE A 82 9.73 3.13 -8.89
CA PHE A 82 11.09 2.58 -9.01
C PHE A 82 11.81 2.46 -7.66
N ALA A 83 11.72 3.50 -6.80
CA ALA A 83 12.41 3.52 -5.51
C ALA A 83 11.89 2.45 -4.53
N ASN A 84 10.57 2.18 -4.52
CA ASN A 84 9.95 1.21 -3.61
C ASN A 84 9.91 -0.19 -4.22
N ASP A 85 9.16 -0.35 -5.32
CA ASP A 85 8.92 -1.63 -5.98
C ASP A 85 10.17 -2.15 -6.69
N GLY A 86 10.85 -1.27 -7.43
CA GLY A 86 12.14 -1.61 -8.06
C GLY A 86 13.23 -1.92 -7.03
N GLY A 87 13.23 -1.21 -5.91
CA GLY A 87 14.10 -1.49 -4.77
C GLY A 87 13.78 -2.83 -4.09
N ALA A 88 12.51 -3.18 -3.94
CA ALA A 88 12.06 -4.47 -3.40
C ALA A 88 12.43 -5.62 -4.33
N TYR A 89 12.21 -5.46 -5.64
CA TYR A 89 12.67 -6.40 -6.66
C TYR A 89 14.18 -6.64 -6.54
N SER A 90 14.99 -5.58 -6.53
CA SER A 90 16.45 -5.69 -6.53
C SER A 90 16.98 -6.43 -5.30
N ARG A 91 16.40 -6.16 -4.12
CA ARG A 91 16.78 -6.85 -2.87
C ARG A 91 16.34 -8.32 -2.89
N LEU A 92 15.15 -8.62 -3.40
CA LEU A 92 14.66 -9.99 -3.51
C LEU A 92 15.47 -10.80 -4.54
N ALA A 93 15.77 -10.22 -5.70
CA ALA A 93 16.63 -10.82 -6.71
C ALA A 93 18.01 -11.17 -6.12
N GLY A 94 18.64 -10.21 -5.44
CA GLY A 94 19.94 -10.41 -4.81
C GLY A 94 19.96 -11.48 -3.71
N ALA A 95 18.87 -11.61 -2.95
CA ALA A 95 18.79 -12.59 -1.86
C ALA A 95 18.35 -14.00 -2.31
N THR A 96 17.61 -14.11 -3.40
CA THR A 96 17.09 -15.39 -3.91
C THR A 96 17.97 -16.01 -4.98
N GLY A 97 18.60 -15.17 -5.82
CA GLY A 97 19.28 -15.61 -7.04
C GLY A 97 18.34 -16.15 -8.11
N TRP A 98 17.01 -15.99 -7.96
CA TRP A 98 16.04 -16.42 -8.96
C TRP A 98 16.12 -15.50 -10.19
N PRO A 99 16.17 -16.05 -11.41
CA PRO A 99 15.87 -15.30 -12.61
C PRO A 99 14.55 -14.55 -12.48
N GLY A 100 14.54 -13.30 -12.90
CA GLY A 100 13.36 -12.47 -12.76
C GLY A 100 13.48 -11.14 -13.48
N ALA A 101 12.40 -10.38 -13.42
CA ALA A 101 12.36 -9.01 -13.91
C ALA A 101 11.26 -8.23 -13.17
N ALA A 102 11.36 -6.90 -13.19
CA ALA A 102 10.30 -6.04 -12.69
C ALA A 102 9.73 -5.14 -13.79
N PHE A 103 8.44 -4.82 -13.67
CA PHE A 103 7.77 -3.76 -14.41
C PHE A 103 7.40 -2.62 -13.47
N ILE A 104 7.74 -1.39 -13.87
CA ILE A 104 7.37 -0.17 -13.16
C ILE A 104 6.55 0.72 -14.10
N GLY A 105 5.26 0.87 -13.79
CA GLY A 105 4.30 1.60 -14.61
C GLY A 105 3.86 2.92 -13.98
N LYS A 106 3.85 4.00 -14.76
CA LYS A 106 3.20 5.26 -14.39
C LYS A 106 2.71 5.98 -15.62
N ASP A 107 1.40 6.17 -15.74
CA ASP A 107 0.85 6.95 -16.85
C ASP A 107 1.32 8.41 -16.80
N ALA A 108 1.92 8.86 -17.90
CA ALA A 108 2.23 10.25 -18.16
C ALA A 108 1.61 10.67 -19.50
N LEU A 109 0.27 10.77 -19.53
CA LEU A 109 -0.51 10.89 -20.77
C LEU A 109 -0.14 12.12 -21.63
N ALA A 110 0.38 13.17 -21.00
CA ALA A 110 0.84 14.38 -21.68
C ALA A 110 2.25 14.26 -22.31
N GLU A 111 2.99 13.19 -22.00
CA GLU A 111 4.33 12.94 -22.54
C GLU A 111 4.27 11.89 -23.66
N PRO A 112 5.22 11.91 -24.63
CA PRO A 112 5.35 10.85 -25.62
C PRO A 112 5.54 9.48 -24.94
N VAL A 113 5.03 8.41 -25.56
CA VAL A 113 5.21 7.04 -25.05
C VAL A 113 6.71 6.71 -24.97
N ARG A 114 7.14 6.23 -23.81
CA ARG A 114 8.53 5.89 -23.51
C ARG A 114 8.60 4.64 -22.66
N THR A 115 9.55 3.78 -23.02
CA THR A 115 9.95 2.62 -22.23
C THR A 115 11.47 2.58 -22.15
N SER A 116 12.00 2.03 -21.06
CA SER A 116 13.43 1.78 -20.93
C SER A 116 13.70 0.62 -19.98
N TRP A 117 14.80 -0.08 -20.24
CA TRP A 117 15.36 -1.06 -19.31
C TRP A 117 16.41 -0.39 -18.43
N GLN A 118 16.34 -0.66 -17.13
CA GLN A 118 17.36 -0.33 -16.14
C GLN A 118 17.78 -1.66 -15.48
N GLY A 119 18.77 -2.34 -16.06
CA GLY A 119 19.07 -3.74 -15.73
C GLY A 119 17.88 -4.65 -16.07
N ASP A 120 17.34 -5.30 -15.05
CA ASP A 120 16.17 -6.21 -15.15
C ASP A 120 14.84 -5.52 -14.81
N ILE A 121 14.85 -4.19 -14.67
CA ILE A 121 13.65 -3.39 -14.40
C ILE A 121 13.23 -2.67 -15.69
N PHE A 122 12.03 -2.96 -16.18
CA PHE A 122 11.40 -2.27 -17.30
C PHE A 122 10.52 -1.13 -16.77
N VAL A 123 10.85 0.09 -17.17
CA VAL A 123 10.11 1.30 -16.77
C VAL A 123 9.30 1.79 -17.97
N ALA A 124 8.00 1.99 -17.79
CA ALA A 124 7.10 2.46 -18.82
C ALA A 124 6.27 3.65 -18.32
N ASN A 125 6.14 4.68 -19.15
CA ASN A 125 5.24 5.80 -18.86
C ASN A 125 3.78 5.56 -19.31
N ARG A 126 3.45 4.31 -19.61
CA ARG A 126 2.14 3.79 -20.01
C ARG A 126 1.96 2.40 -19.42
N TRP A 127 0.82 2.14 -18.79
CA TRP A 127 0.49 0.79 -18.31
C TRP A 127 0.42 -0.25 -19.44
N GLN A 128 0.07 0.16 -20.66
CA GLN A 128 0.07 -0.72 -21.85
C GLN A 128 1.48 -1.26 -22.19
N GLY A 129 2.55 -0.63 -21.66
CA GLY A 129 3.91 -1.14 -21.79
C GLY A 129 4.11 -2.52 -21.15
N LEU A 130 3.16 -3.00 -20.33
CA LEU A 130 3.17 -4.32 -19.73
C LEU A 130 3.16 -5.43 -20.78
N ALA A 131 2.46 -5.25 -21.91
CA ALA A 131 2.47 -6.19 -23.03
C ALA A 131 3.88 -6.33 -23.65
N LEU A 132 4.51 -5.20 -23.97
CA LEU A 132 5.88 -5.16 -24.49
C LEU A 132 6.88 -5.80 -23.53
N TRP A 133 6.68 -5.60 -22.22
CA TRP A 133 7.52 -6.21 -21.20
C TRP A 133 7.37 -7.74 -21.21
N LEU A 134 6.14 -8.27 -21.17
CA LEU A 134 5.89 -9.72 -21.18
C LEU A 134 6.48 -10.40 -22.43
N GLU A 135 6.33 -9.80 -23.61
CA GLU A 135 6.96 -10.28 -24.85
C GLU A 135 8.50 -10.30 -24.74
N ALA A 136 9.07 -9.22 -24.19
CA ALA A 136 10.52 -9.12 -24.00
C ALA A 136 11.05 -10.16 -22.99
N LEU A 137 10.28 -10.54 -21.97
CA LEU A 137 10.69 -11.56 -20.99
C LEU A 137 10.88 -12.93 -21.61
N GLN A 138 9.98 -13.33 -22.53
CA GLN A 138 10.12 -14.59 -23.27
C GLN A 138 11.39 -14.59 -24.12
N THR A 139 11.69 -13.46 -24.77
CA THR A 139 12.92 -13.28 -25.56
C THR A 139 14.18 -13.32 -24.67
N ARG A 140 14.06 -12.89 -23.42
CA ARG A 140 15.12 -12.98 -22.39
C ARG A 140 15.24 -14.36 -21.74
N GLY A 141 14.42 -15.32 -22.16
CA GLY A 141 14.54 -16.73 -21.77
C GLY A 141 13.75 -17.15 -20.53
N LEU A 142 12.99 -16.24 -19.91
CA LEU A 142 12.07 -16.61 -18.83
C LEU A 142 10.95 -17.50 -19.39
N LYS A 143 10.55 -18.52 -18.62
CA LYS A 143 9.54 -19.49 -19.06
C LYS A 143 8.12 -19.00 -18.85
N LEU A 144 7.88 -18.24 -17.79
CA LEU A 144 6.56 -17.72 -17.44
C LEU A 144 5.54 -18.87 -17.36
N ASP A 145 5.88 -19.94 -16.66
CA ASP A 145 5.10 -21.17 -16.50
C ASP A 145 4.87 -21.48 -15.00
N GLU A 146 4.47 -22.72 -14.65
CA GLU A 146 4.24 -23.15 -13.28
C GLU A 146 5.46 -23.04 -12.35
N ARG A 147 6.65 -22.68 -12.85
CA ARG A 147 7.84 -22.39 -12.02
C ARG A 147 7.95 -20.93 -11.58
N THR A 148 7.06 -20.06 -12.08
CA THR A 148 7.12 -18.61 -11.89
C THR A 148 6.12 -18.16 -10.82
N VAL A 149 6.54 -17.21 -9.99
CA VAL A 149 5.64 -16.44 -9.11
C VAL A 149 5.63 -14.97 -9.54
N VAL A 150 4.48 -14.31 -9.46
CA VAL A 150 4.35 -12.87 -9.72
C VAL A 150 3.95 -12.17 -8.43
N ILE A 151 4.63 -11.08 -8.12
CA ILE A 151 4.31 -10.16 -7.05
C ILE A 151 3.69 -8.92 -7.67
N VAL A 152 2.41 -8.68 -7.41
CA VAL A 152 1.69 -7.48 -7.86
C VAL A 152 1.51 -6.56 -6.67
N ASP A 153 2.11 -5.36 -6.73
CA ASP A 153 1.82 -4.32 -5.75
C ASP A 153 0.33 -3.89 -5.82
N ILE A 154 -0.22 -3.42 -4.70
CA ILE A 154 -1.66 -3.16 -4.57
C ILE A 154 -1.98 -1.69 -4.82
N ASP A 155 -1.51 -0.80 -3.95
CA ASP A 155 -1.89 0.62 -3.96
C ASP A 155 -1.20 1.34 -5.13
N LYS A 156 -2.00 1.97 -5.99
CA LYS A 156 -1.53 2.69 -7.19
C LYS A 156 -0.95 1.78 -8.28
N THR A 157 -1.05 0.47 -8.12
CA THR A 157 -0.64 -0.55 -9.09
C THR A 157 -1.85 -1.41 -9.49
N ALA A 158 -2.24 -2.42 -8.70
CA ALA A 158 -3.42 -3.24 -8.97
C ALA A 158 -4.71 -2.43 -8.82
N PHE A 159 -4.80 -1.61 -7.76
CA PHE A 159 -5.88 -0.64 -7.58
C PHE A 159 -5.38 0.77 -7.86
N GLY A 160 -6.14 1.51 -8.67
CA GLY A 160 -5.92 2.93 -8.89
C GLY A 160 -4.62 3.25 -9.64
N ALA A 161 -4.39 2.67 -10.81
CA ALA A 161 -3.25 2.92 -11.71
C ALA A 161 -2.60 4.31 -11.54
N ARG A 162 -1.32 4.33 -11.13
CA ARG A 162 -0.54 5.57 -11.01
C ARG A 162 -0.55 6.36 -12.31
N GLY A 163 -0.81 7.66 -12.19
CA GLY A 163 -0.94 8.58 -13.33
C GLY A 163 -2.33 8.61 -13.99
N ARG A 164 -3.22 7.65 -13.70
CA ARG A 164 -4.56 7.56 -14.32
C ARG A 164 -5.71 7.57 -13.32
N ASN A 165 -5.66 6.72 -12.28
CA ASN A 165 -6.77 6.48 -11.34
C ASN A 165 -6.30 6.41 -9.87
N HIS A 166 -5.13 6.97 -9.55
CA HIS A 166 -4.62 6.96 -8.18
C HIS A 166 -5.24 8.03 -7.27
N SER A 167 -5.80 9.10 -7.82
CA SER A 167 -6.33 10.21 -7.02
C SER A 167 -7.50 9.83 -6.08
N PRO A 168 -8.43 8.91 -6.43
CA PRO A 168 -9.46 8.46 -5.49
C PRO A 168 -8.91 7.80 -4.22
N ILE A 169 -7.73 7.15 -4.30
CA ILE A 169 -7.04 6.59 -3.13
C ILE A 169 -6.58 7.72 -2.20
N ASP A 170 -5.96 8.76 -2.76
CA ASP A 170 -5.49 9.91 -1.99
C ASP A 170 -6.68 10.69 -1.36
N VAL A 171 -7.80 10.82 -2.10
CA VAL A 171 -9.05 11.41 -1.59
C VAL A 171 -9.65 10.59 -0.45
N ALA A 172 -9.70 9.25 -0.59
CA ALA A 172 -10.20 8.37 0.47
C ALA A 172 -9.39 8.53 1.76
N ARG A 173 -8.06 8.67 1.66
CA ARG A 173 -7.18 8.93 2.80
C ARG A 173 -7.48 10.26 3.48
N ILE A 174 -7.65 11.34 2.72
CA ILE A 174 -7.99 12.67 3.26
C ILE A 174 -9.37 12.64 3.94
N ARG A 175 -10.36 11.96 3.35
CA ARG A 175 -11.68 11.75 3.98
C ARG A 175 -11.57 10.97 5.29
N ALA A 176 -10.73 9.95 5.34
CA ALA A 176 -10.51 9.16 6.55
C ALA A 176 -9.89 9.98 7.69
N ILE A 177 -8.91 10.83 7.38
CA ILE A 177 -8.35 11.78 8.36
C ILE A 177 -9.44 12.73 8.83
N SER A 178 -10.22 13.29 7.92
CA SER A 178 -11.32 14.20 8.25
C SER A 178 -12.36 13.55 9.18
N GLN A 179 -12.72 12.30 8.93
CA GLN A 179 -13.61 11.52 9.79
C GLN A 179 -12.99 11.30 11.18
N THR A 180 -11.69 11.01 11.23
CA THR A 180 -10.95 10.80 12.49
C THR A 180 -10.88 12.09 13.32
N VAL A 181 -10.68 13.24 12.65
CA VAL A 181 -10.72 14.56 13.28
C VAL A 181 -12.10 14.81 13.92
N ARG A 182 -13.19 14.59 13.18
CA ARG A 182 -14.56 14.78 13.71
C ARG A 182 -14.83 13.89 14.92
N GLN A 183 -14.38 12.64 14.88
CA GLN A 183 -14.51 11.72 16.00
C GLN A 183 -13.73 12.18 17.25
N ALA A 184 -12.58 12.82 17.06
CA ALA A 184 -11.73 13.29 18.16
C ALA A 184 -12.15 14.66 18.74
N LEU A 185 -12.62 15.58 17.87
CA LEU A 185 -12.84 16.99 18.21
C LEU A 185 -14.30 17.45 18.14
N GLY A 186 -15.20 16.64 17.56
CA GLY A 186 -16.60 16.98 17.32
C GLY A 186 -16.87 17.50 15.90
N ASP A 187 -18.15 17.69 15.59
CA ASP A 187 -18.62 18.07 14.24
C ASP A 187 -18.25 19.51 13.84
N ASP A 188 -17.99 20.38 14.81
CA ASP A 188 -17.58 21.78 14.60
C ASP A 188 -16.07 21.92 14.28
N ALA A 189 -15.34 20.81 14.13
CA ALA A 189 -13.93 20.84 13.79
C ALA A 189 -13.67 21.44 12.40
N ASP A 190 -12.69 22.36 12.31
CA ASP A 190 -12.33 23.03 11.05
C ASP A 190 -11.51 22.11 10.11
N ILE A 191 -12.23 21.25 9.39
CA ILE A 191 -11.64 20.26 8.46
C ILE A 191 -10.80 20.93 7.37
N GLN A 192 -11.14 22.15 6.96
CA GLN A 192 -10.35 22.85 5.94
C GLN A 192 -8.97 23.20 6.50
N ALA A 193 -8.90 23.78 7.69
CA ALA A 193 -7.63 24.07 8.35
C ALA A 193 -6.78 22.81 8.56
N PHE A 194 -7.40 21.68 8.96
CA PHE A 194 -6.70 20.39 9.06
C PHE A 194 -6.11 19.93 7.73
N THR A 195 -6.87 20.05 6.64
CA THR A 195 -6.43 19.64 5.31
C THR A 195 -5.26 20.49 4.83
N GLU A 196 -5.29 21.79 5.08
CA GLU A 196 -4.18 22.70 4.75
C GLU A 196 -2.89 22.36 5.52
N ILE A 197 -3.01 22.06 6.82
CA ILE A 197 -1.89 21.59 7.65
C ILE A 197 -1.33 20.27 7.13
N TYR A 198 -2.19 19.31 6.79
CA TYR A 198 -1.79 18.02 6.26
C TYR A 198 -1.00 18.17 4.95
N LEU A 199 -1.53 18.95 4.00
CA LEU A 199 -0.87 19.18 2.71
C LEU A 199 0.49 19.87 2.86
N GLU A 200 0.61 20.79 3.82
CA GLU A 200 1.87 21.44 4.15
C GLU A 200 2.88 20.46 4.75
N LEU A 201 2.47 19.66 5.75
CA LEU A 201 3.35 18.71 6.44
C LEU A 201 3.71 17.48 5.60
N ASN A 202 2.98 17.18 4.53
CA ASN A 202 3.32 16.11 3.58
C ASN A 202 4.48 16.47 2.64
N ARG A 203 4.97 17.71 2.68
CA ARG A 203 6.12 18.14 1.86
C ARG A 203 7.41 17.50 2.33
N GLN A 204 8.31 17.24 1.38
CA GLN A 204 9.61 16.61 1.62
C GLN A 204 10.43 17.24 2.75
N GLN A 205 10.31 18.57 2.93
CA GLN A 205 11.02 19.29 3.99
C GLN A 205 10.68 18.83 5.42
N TYR A 206 9.55 18.14 5.63
CA TYR A 206 9.12 17.61 6.94
C TYR A 206 9.17 16.08 6.99
N HIS A 207 9.82 15.41 6.02
CA HIS A 207 9.90 13.94 5.99
C HIS A 207 10.76 13.37 7.12
N ASP A 208 11.68 14.16 7.66
CA ASP A 208 12.42 13.83 8.89
C ASP A 208 11.47 13.73 10.09
N LEU A 209 10.65 14.76 10.31
CA LEU A 209 9.66 14.84 11.38
C LEU A 209 8.57 13.76 11.24
N THR A 210 8.05 13.57 10.04
CA THR A 210 6.96 12.62 9.78
C THR A 210 7.46 11.19 9.53
N GLY A 211 8.78 10.99 9.42
CA GLY A 211 9.40 9.70 9.10
C GLY A 211 8.89 9.06 7.80
N ASP A 212 8.40 9.89 6.86
CA ASP A 212 7.63 9.47 5.68
C ASP A 212 6.49 8.47 6.01
N ASN A 213 5.94 8.60 7.22
CA ASN A 213 4.90 7.73 7.75
C ASN A 213 3.58 8.50 7.84
N GLN A 214 2.58 8.04 7.09
CA GLN A 214 1.28 8.70 7.04
C GLN A 214 0.52 8.66 8.39
N ASP A 215 0.82 7.71 9.29
CA ASP A 215 0.29 7.70 10.66
C ASP A 215 0.82 8.91 11.44
N TYR A 216 2.13 9.15 11.36
CA TYR A 216 2.79 10.26 12.04
C TYR A 216 2.30 11.59 11.47
N LEU A 217 2.25 11.71 10.14
CA LEU A 217 1.72 12.88 9.46
C LEU A 217 0.28 13.18 9.91
N ALA A 218 -0.63 12.20 9.84
CA ALA A 218 -2.02 12.40 10.23
C ALA A 218 -2.15 12.81 11.70
N TYR A 219 -1.44 12.14 12.61
CA TYR A 219 -1.45 12.48 14.03
C TYR A 219 -0.92 13.90 14.31
N ILE A 220 0.22 14.26 13.71
CA ILE A 220 0.79 15.61 13.85
C ILE A 220 -0.20 16.66 13.33
N SER A 221 -0.80 16.43 12.15
CA SER A 221 -1.81 17.34 11.59
C SER A 221 -3.00 17.53 12.52
N ILE A 222 -3.48 16.46 13.18
CA ILE A 222 -4.59 16.54 14.14
C ILE A 222 -4.19 17.35 15.36
N LEU A 223 -3.02 17.14 15.95
CA LEU A 223 -2.63 17.89 17.15
C LEU A 223 -2.37 19.37 16.85
N VAL A 224 -1.83 19.67 15.66
CA VAL A 224 -1.61 21.05 15.22
C VAL A 224 -2.95 21.74 14.93
N GLY A 225 -3.85 21.10 14.17
CA GLY A 225 -5.15 21.70 13.86
C GLY A 225 -6.09 21.79 15.06
N ALA A 226 -5.91 20.92 16.07
CA ALA A 226 -6.61 21.03 17.36
C ALA A 226 -6.05 22.15 18.26
N GLY A 227 -4.99 22.85 17.83
CA GLY A 227 -4.37 23.93 18.59
C GLY A 227 -3.53 23.48 19.78
N THR A 228 -3.25 22.17 19.94
CA THR A 228 -2.30 21.68 20.96
C THR A 228 -0.89 22.19 20.68
N ALA A 229 -0.56 22.31 19.40
CA ALA A 229 0.64 22.97 18.90
C ALA A 229 0.23 23.96 17.80
N SER A 230 0.92 25.10 17.67
CA SER A 230 0.69 25.99 16.53
C SER A 230 1.64 25.64 15.38
N MET A 231 1.16 25.76 14.14
CA MET A 231 1.99 25.54 12.94
C MET A 231 3.23 26.46 12.93
N ALA A 232 3.09 27.69 13.43
CA ALA A 232 4.21 28.62 13.56
C ALA A 232 5.27 28.14 14.56
N ALA A 233 4.87 27.55 15.70
CA ALA A 233 5.81 26.98 16.66
C ALA A 233 6.50 25.73 16.10
N LEU A 234 5.75 24.85 15.41
CA LEU A 234 6.29 23.66 14.76
C LEU A 234 7.37 24.05 13.75
N ARG A 235 7.08 24.98 12.84
CA ARG A 235 8.04 25.48 11.84
C ARG A 235 9.31 26.03 12.46
N ARG A 236 9.20 26.84 13.52
CA ARG A 236 10.37 27.42 14.20
C ARG A 236 11.25 26.34 14.82
N ARG A 237 10.65 25.36 15.51
CA ARG A 237 11.40 24.29 16.18
C ARG A 237 12.04 23.31 15.18
N HIS A 238 11.33 22.97 14.11
CA HIS A 238 11.87 22.18 13.00
C HIS A 238 13.06 22.89 12.33
N ALA A 239 12.91 24.18 12.01
CA ALA A 239 14.02 24.97 11.46
C ALA A 239 15.23 25.11 12.41
N ALA A 240 15.01 25.06 13.72
CA ALA A 240 16.07 25.06 14.73
C ALA A 240 16.74 23.68 14.93
N GLY A 241 16.15 22.61 14.38
CA GLY A 241 16.62 21.23 14.56
C GLY A 241 16.11 20.53 15.82
N ASP A 242 15.24 21.18 16.60
CA ASP A 242 14.71 20.67 17.88
C ASP A 242 13.53 19.70 17.71
N LEU A 243 13.02 19.54 16.48
CA LEU A 243 11.77 18.85 16.19
C LEU A 243 11.84 18.13 14.83
N ASN A 244 12.83 17.24 14.70
CA ASN A 244 13.16 16.57 13.43
C ASN A 244 12.81 15.08 13.42
N ASP A 245 12.06 14.60 14.41
CA ASP A 245 11.51 13.26 14.44
C ASP A 245 10.20 13.22 15.22
N PHE A 246 9.50 12.09 15.07
CA PHE A 246 8.20 11.86 15.70
C PHE A 246 8.27 11.80 17.23
N ALA A 247 9.36 11.27 17.79
CA ALA A 247 9.56 11.16 19.23
C ALA A 247 9.66 12.55 19.88
N ALA A 248 10.42 13.46 19.27
CA ALA A 248 10.54 14.86 19.67
C ALA A 248 9.17 15.56 19.63
N PHE A 249 8.34 15.25 18.64
CA PHE A 249 6.98 15.79 18.56
C PHE A 249 6.07 15.29 19.68
N ILE A 250 6.05 13.97 19.94
CA ILE A 250 5.30 13.40 21.06
C ILE A 250 5.74 14.04 22.39
N ALA A 251 7.05 14.13 22.63
CA ALA A 251 7.59 14.70 23.85
C ALA A 251 7.21 16.19 24.01
N TRP A 252 7.09 16.93 22.91
CA TRP A 252 6.69 18.33 22.93
C TRP A 252 5.22 18.52 23.32
N VAL A 253 4.31 17.68 22.83
CA VAL A 253 2.85 17.82 23.06
C VAL A 253 2.36 17.13 24.33
N GLN A 254 3.09 16.11 24.83
CA GLN A 254 2.72 15.32 26.03
C GLN A 254 2.35 16.18 27.25
N PRO A 255 3.09 17.26 27.60
CA PRO A 255 2.74 18.07 28.78
C PRO A 255 1.36 18.74 28.66
N GLY A 256 0.88 18.96 27.43
CA GLY A 256 -0.43 19.55 27.14
C GLY A 256 -1.60 18.56 27.24
N ARG A 257 -1.34 17.26 27.45
CA ARG A 257 -2.35 16.19 27.44
C ARG A 257 -3.51 16.44 28.41
N ALA A 258 -3.26 17.04 29.57
CA ALA A 258 -4.30 17.33 30.56
C ALA A 258 -5.31 18.41 30.11
N ALA A 259 -4.92 19.27 29.17
CA ALA A 259 -5.76 20.35 28.63
C ALA A 259 -6.48 19.95 27.34
N MET A 260 -6.21 18.76 26.79
CA MET A 260 -6.85 18.29 25.56
C MET A 260 -8.33 17.96 25.80
N PRO A 261 -9.21 18.20 24.81
CA PRO A 261 -10.55 17.63 24.81
C PRO A 261 -10.51 16.10 24.98
N ALA A 262 -11.54 15.52 25.60
CA ALA A 262 -11.53 14.11 25.98
C ALA A 262 -11.31 13.15 24.78
N GLY A 263 -11.86 13.46 23.61
CA GLY A 263 -11.64 12.66 22.39
C GLY A 263 -10.19 12.73 21.91
N LEU A 264 -9.61 13.93 21.88
CA LEU A 264 -8.21 14.14 21.51
C LEU A 264 -7.23 13.49 22.50
N ALA A 265 -7.52 13.58 23.80
CA ALA A 265 -6.70 12.94 24.83
C ALA A 265 -6.67 11.41 24.67
N ARG A 266 -7.82 10.77 24.39
CA ARG A 266 -7.89 9.33 24.11
C ARG A 266 -7.11 8.94 22.86
N LEU A 267 -7.26 9.71 21.78
CA LEU A 267 -6.51 9.50 20.54
C LEU A 267 -5.00 9.59 20.80
N HIS A 268 -4.57 10.62 21.52
CA HIS A 268 -3.17 10.82 21.89
C HIS A 268 -2.62 9.67 22.73
N ASP A 269 -3.34 9.24 23.77
CA ASP A 269 -2.93 8.13 24.62
C ASP A 269 -2.79 6.82 23.81
N ALA A 270 -3.73 6.54 22.90
CA ALA A 270 -3.69 5.35 22.05
C ALA A 270 -2.50 5.35 21.07
N VAL A 271 -2.22 6.49 20.43
CA VAL A 271 -1.05 6.63 19.54
C VAL A 271 0.26 6.50 20.32
N LEU A 272 0.32 7.08 21.52
CA LEU A 272 1.49 6.98 22.39
C LEU A 272 1.75 5.53 22.82
N GLU A 273 0.72 4.81 23.27
CA GLU A 273 0.83 3.41 23.69
C GLU A 273 1.31 2.51 22.54
N ALA A 274 0.73 2.68 21.35
CA ALA A 274 1.12 1.93 20.16
C ALA A 274 2.55 2.26 19.74
N TYR A 275 2.93 3.54 19.73
CA TYR A 275 4.30 3.97 19.43
C TYR A 275 5.32 3.39 20.43
N GLN A 276 5.03 3.43 21.73
CA GLN A 276 5.88 2.86 22.78
C GLN A 276 6.03 1.34 22.67
N SER A 277 5.01 0.67 22.13
CA SER A 277 5.03 -0.77 21.84
C SER A 277 5.75 -1.11 20.52
N ASN A 278 6.36 -0.11 19.86
CA ASN A 278 6.99 -0.22 18.55
C ASN A 278 6.02 -0.74 17.47
N ASP A 279 4.73 -0.38 17.61
CA ASP A 279 3.71 -0.74 16.64
C ASP A 279 3.98 -0.01 15.32
N PRO A 280 4.02 -0.74 14.19
CA PRO A 280 4.29 -0.17 12.88
C PRO A 280 3.21 0.78 12.35
N THR A 281 2.03 0.75 12.94
CA THR A 281 0.83 1.47 12.54
C THR A 281 0.18 2.05 13.80
N PRO A 282 0.80 3.06 14.44
CA PRO A 282 0.35 3.52 15.74
C PRO A 282 -0.99 4.27 15.70
N PHE A 283 -1.47 4.68 14.52
CA PHE A 283 -2.73 5.40 14.39
C PHE A 283 -3.86 4.52 13.82
N LYS A 284 -4.26 3.52 14.61
CA LYS A 284 -5.23 2.48 14.21
C LYS A 284 -6.59 3.04 13.76
N ASP A 285 -7.15 4.03 14.47
CA ASP A 285 -8.47 4.59 14.14
C ASP A 285 -8.48 5.27 12.77
N PHE A 286 -7.43 6.02 12.46
CA PHE A 286 -7.24 6.59 11.13
C PHE A 286 -7.20 5.50 10.06
N ARG A 287 -6.42 4.42 10.27
CA ARG A 287 -6.33 3.33 9.30
C ARG A 287 -7.63 2.57 9.10
N ARG A 288 -8.40 2.35 10.16
CA ARG A 288 -9.74 1.77 10.07
C ARG A 288 -10.70 2.66 9.29
N ASN A 289 -10.61 3.98 9.47
CA ASN A 289 -11.37 4.93 8.66
C ASN A 289 -10.87 4.93 7.19
N GLU A 290 -9.57 4.82 6.94
CA GLU A 290 -9.00 4.70 5.59
C GLU A 290 -9.51 3.47 4.86
N TYR A 291 -9.57 2.32 5.55
CA TYR A 291 -10.19 1.11 5.05
C TYR A 291 -11.65 1.34 4.63
N ARG A 292 -12.48 1.92 5.51
CA ARG A 292 -13.91 2.18 5.21
C ARG A 292 -14.06 3.07 3.98
N MET A 293 -13.35 4.21 3.95
CA MET A 293 -13.41 5.15 2.83
C MET A 293 -12.88 4.54 1.53
N THR A 294 -11.91 3.63 1.61
CA THR A 294 -11.40 2.90 0.46
C THR A 294 -12.48 1.98 -0.10
N VAL A 295 -13.10 1.14 0.75
CA VAL A 295 -14.15 0.20 0.34
C VAL A 295 -15.38 0.92 -0.18
N GLU A 296 -15.79 2.03 0.44
CA GLU A 296 -16.92 2.85 -0.01
C GLU A 296 -16.68 3.51 -1.38
N ASN A 297 -15.41 3.72 -1.76
CA ASN A 297 -15.02 4.26 -3.05
C ASN A 297 -14.79 3.17 -4.13
N MET A 298 -14.92 1.88 -3.80
CA MET A 298 -14.77 0.77 -4.75
C MET A 298 -16.15 0.34 -5.28
N GLY A 299 -16.30 0.19 -6.59
CA GLY A 299 -17.58 -0.22 -7.20
C GLY A 299 -18.72 0.77 -6.97
N SER A 300 -18.42 2.03 -6.61
CA SER A 300 -19.41 2.98 -6.10
C SER A 300 -20.23 3.70 -7.19
N LEU A 301 -19.74 3.71 -8.43
CA LEU A 301 -20.44 4.31 -9.56
C LEU A 301 -21.24 3.28 -10.35
N PRO A 302 -22.34 3.68 -11.02
CA PRO A 302 -23.06 2.82 -11.95
C PRO A 302 -22.18 2.27 -13.09
N ASP A 303 -22.56 1.11 -13.64
CA ASP A 303 -21.87 0.45 -14.75
C ASP A 303 -21.67 1.35 -15.99
N ASP A 304 -22.60 2.26 -16.25
CA ASP A 304 -22.62 3.17 -17.41
C ASP A 304 -21.92 4.52 -17.16
N ALA A 305 -21.32 4.71 -15.97
CA ALA A 305 -20.55 5.91 -15.67
C ALA A 305 -19.37 6.09 -16.66
N ALA A 306 -19.21 7.31 -17.18
CA ALA A 306 -18.15 7.66 -18.10
C ALA A 306 -16.76 7.36 -17.51
N ALA A 307 -15.84 6.85 -18.33
CA ALA A 307 -14.51 6.45 -17.87
C ALA A 307 -13.72 7.58 -17.20
N SER A 308 -13.87 8.83 -17.66
CA SER A 308 -13.23 10.01 -17.04
C SER A 308 -13.74 10.29 -15.63
N ARG A 309 -15.06 10.14 -15.42
CA ARG A 309 -15.68 10.27 -14.10
C ARG A 309 -15.22 9.14 -13.18
N ARG A 310 -15.25 7.91 -13.70
CA ARG A 310 -14.78 6.72 -12.98
C ARG A 310 -13.31 6.86 -12.54
N ALA A 311 -12.45 7.35 -13.43
CA ALA A 311 -11.04 7.62 -13.14
C ALA A 311 -10.84 8.63 -11.99
N ALA A 312 -11.77 9.58 -11.82
CA ALA A 312 -11.67 10.66 -10.85
C ALA A 312 -12.33 10.35 -9.50
N GLU A 313 -13.36 9.51 -9.46
CA GLU A 313 -14.22 9.31 -8.28
C GLU A 313 -14.12 7.91 -7.66
N GLU A 314 -13.80 6.87 -8.44
CA GLU A 314 -13.84 5.47 -8.00
C GLU A 314 -12.46 4.82 -7.97
N ILE A 315 -12.17 4.01 -6.95
CA ILE A 315 -10.95 3.19 -6.90
C ILE A 315 -11.18 1.92 -7.72
N CYS A 316 -10.61 1.86 -8.92
CA CYS A 316 -10.80 0.76 -9.87
C CYS A 316 -9.61 -0.20 -9.86
N LEU A 317 -9.84 -1.43 -10.34
CA LEU A 317 -8.77 -2.34 -10.76
C LEU A 317 -8.14 -1.86 -12.07
N THR A 318 -6.82 -1.89 -12.15
CA THR A 318 -6.09 -1.55 -13.37
C THR A 318 -6.27 -2.63 -14.42
N ARG A 319 -6.87 -2.28 -15.56
CA ARG A 319 -7.22 -3.25 -16.62
C ARG A 319 -6.00 -3.98 -17.18
N GLU A 320 -4.89 -3.28 -17.37
CA GLU A 320 -3.68 -3.87 -17.94
C GLU A 320 -3.07 -4.92 -17.01
N ILE A 321 -3.05 -4.64 -15.70
CA ILE A 321 -2.60 -5.60 -14.67
C ILE A 321 -3.51 -6.83 -14.67
N TRP A 322 -4.82 -6.62 -14.76
CA TRP A 322 -5.79 -7.70 -14.83
C TRP A 322 -5.52 -8.64 -16.02
N ASP A 323 -5.42 -8.10 -17.22
CA ASP A 323 -5.22 -8.89 -18.43
C ASP A 323 -3.88 -9.64 -18.40
N ALA A 324 -2.79 -9.00 -17.97
CA ALA A 324 -1.50 -9.66 -17.81
C ALA A 324 -1.54 -10.79 -16.77
N CYS A 325 -2.17 -10.57 -15.62
CA CYS A 325 -2.30 -11.61 -14.60
C CYS A 325 -3.15 -12.78 -15.10
N ARG A 326 -4.24 -12.53 -15.84
CA ARG A 326 -5.04 -13.59 -16.46
C ARG A 326 -4.25 -14.40 -17.48
N TRP A 327 -3.46 -13.74 -18.32
CA TRP A 327 -2.57 -14.40 -19.28
C TRP A 327 -1.51 -15.25 -18.57
N LEU A 328 -0.91 -14.74 -17.49
CA LEU A 328 0.06 -15.48 -16.67
C LEU A 328 -0.60 -16.68 -15.95
N GLN A 329 -1.79 -16.50 -15.37
CA GLN A 329 -2.56 -17.59 -14.74
C GLN A 329 -2.88 -18.72 -15.73
N ALA A 330 -3.24 -18.40 -16.98
CA ALA A 330 -3.50 -19.39 -18.02
C ALA A 330 -2.28 -20.26 -18.35
N ARG A 331 -1.08 -19.81 -17.97
CA ARG A 331 0.21 -20.51 -18.11
C ARG A 331 0.66 -21.18 -16.81
N GLY A 332 -0.19 -21.19 -15.78
CA GLY A 332 0.10 -21.83 -14.49
C GLY A 332 0.96 -21.02 -13.53
N VAL A 333 1.26 -19.75 -13.87
CA VAL A 333 2.02 -18.85 -13.00
C VAL A 333 1.24 -18.56 -11.71
N THR A 334 1.93 -18.57 -10.57
CA THR A 334 1.32 -18.23 -9.27
C THR A 334 1.26 -16.71 -9.11
N ILE A 335 0.06 -16.13 -9.05
CA ILE A 335 -0.12 -14.69 -8.84
C ILE A 335 -0.30 -14.39 -7.36
N THR A 336 0.47 -13.44 -6.85
CA THR A 336 0.46 -13.02 -5.45
C THR A 336 0.45 -11.50 -5.37
N SER A 337 0.06 -10.93 -4.23
CA SER A 337 0.15 -9.50 -3.99
C SER A 337 0.83 -9.17 -2.67
N PHE A 338 1.79 -8.23 -2.72
CA PHE A 338 2.51 -7.74 -1.55
C PHE A 338 2.39 -6.22 -1.50
N SER A 339 1.95 -5.68 -0.37
CA SER A 339 1.76 -4.23 -0.20
C SER A 339 2.36 -3.74 1.10
N ASP A 340 2.84 -2.49 1.09
CA ASP A 340 3.26 -1.77 2.29
C ASP A 340 2.08 -1.11 3.03
N LYS A 341 0.84 -1.27 2.53
CA LYS A 341 -0.36 -0.76 3.17
C LYS A 341 -0.61 -1.51 4.49
N PRO A 342 -0.93 -0.81 5.60
CA PRO A 342 -1.16 -1.47 6.87
C PRO A 342 -2.40 -2.33 6.86
N ASP A 343 -2.35 -3.46 7.57
CA ASP A 343 -3.44 -4.42 7.68
C ASP A 343 -4.76 -3.76 8.10
N GLU A 344 -4.73 -2.79 9.02
CA GLU A 344 -5.91 -2.06 9.48
C GLU A 344 -6.54 -1.16 8.40
N ALA A 345 -5.79 -0.81 7.36
CA ALA A 345 -6.27 -0.07 6.19
C ALA A 345 -6.69 -1.00 5.03
N CYS A 346 -6.54 -2.31 5.21
CA CYS A 346 -6.78 -3.32 4.18
C CYS A 346 -7.87 -4.30 4.54
N ALA A 347 -8.02 -4.61 5.84
CA ALA A 347 -8.93 -5.61 6.34
C ALA A 347 -9.92 -5.00 7.36
N PRO A 348 -11.18 -5.47 7.36
CA PRO A 348 -12.16 -5.01 8.34
C PRO A 348 -11.77 -5.48 9.75
N ALA A 349 -12.05 -4.63 10.74
CA ALA A 349 -12.11 -5.06 12.12
C ALA A 349 -13.26 -6.07 12.33
N PRO A 350 -13.24 -6.90 13.40
CA PRO A 350 -14.21 -7.98 13.60
C PRO A 350 -15.68 -7.55 13.56
N ASP A 351 -16.00 -6.35 14.04
CA ASP A 351 -17.34 -5.76 14.02
C ASP A 351 -17.83 -5.43 12.60
N LEU A 352 -16.94 -4.90 11.75
CA LEU A 352 -17.24 -4.63 10.35
C LEU A 352 -17.34 -5.92 9.55
N ALA A 353 -16.45 -6.89 9.81
CA ALA A 353 -16.49 -8.20 9.18
C ALA A 353 -17.83 -8.91 9.46
N ALA A 354 -18.31 -8.86 10.71
CA ALA A 354 -19.63 -9.36 11.09
C ALA A 354 -20.79 -8.64 10.37
N SER A 355 -20.56 -7.40 9.93
CA SER A 355 -21.52 -6.60 9.15
C SER A 355 -21.39 -6.81 7.62
N GLY A 356 -20.57 -7.77 7.19
CA GLY A 356 -20.42 -8.14 5.77
C GLY A 356 -19.29 -7.42 5.02
N TYR A 357 -18.53 -6.55 5.69
CA TYR A 357 -17.34 -5.94 5.10
C TYR A 357 -16.26 -7.00 4.85
N ARG A 358 -15.44 -6.80 3.82
CA ARG A 358 -14.39 -7.73 3.38
C ARG A 358 -13.07 -7.00 3.16
N ALA A 359 -11.95 -7.71 3.23
CA ALA A 359 -10.66 -7.10 2.89
C ALA A 359 -10.67 -6.53 1.47
N ILE A 360 -9.86 -5.48 1.22
CA ILE A 360 -9.90 -4.71 -0.03
C ILE A 360 -9.70 -5.58 -1.28
N HIS A 361 -8.96 -6.70 -1.17
CA HIS A 361 -8.76 -7.62 -2.30
C HIS A 361 -10.01 -8.43 -2.65
N HIS A 362 -10.95 -8.61 -1.71
CA HIS A 362 -12.26 -9.24 -1.89
C HIS A 362 -13.38 -8.23 -2.20
N THR A 363 -13.07 -6.93 -2.19
CA THR A 363 -14.06 -5.88 -2.46
C THR A 363 -14.25 -5.71 -3.96
N PRO A 364 -15.49 -5.87 -4.49
CA PRO A 364 -15.76 -5.70 -5.91
C PRO A 364 -15.55 -4.26 -6.38
N THR A 365 -14.94 -4.10 -7.55
CA THR A 365 -14.79 -2.80 -8.22
C THR A 365 -14.73 -2.95 -9.74
N HIS A 366 -14.82 -1.85 -10.47
CA HIS A 366 -14.72 -1.87 -11.92
C HIS A 366 -13.27 -2.01 -12.41
N LEU A 367 -13.10 -2.55 -13.62
CA LEU A 367 -11.86 -2.46 -14.37
C LEU A 367 -11.79 -1.11 -15.10
N LEU A 368 -10.63 -0.45 -15.04
CA LEU A 368 -10.37 0.80 -15.74
C LEU A 368 -8.99 0.77 -16.41
N GLY A 369 -8.96 1.18 -17.68
CA GLY A 369 -7.78 1.15 -18.53
C GLY A 369 -8.08 0.50 -19.87
N ASP A 370 -7.04 0.31 -20.67
CA ASP A 370 -7.17 -0.31 -21.98
C ASP A 370 -6.85 -1.82 -21.88
N PRO A 371 -7.54 -2.68 -22.65
CA PRO A 371 -7.17 -4.09 -22.73
C PRO A 371 -5.74 -4.28 -23.25
N LEU A 372 -5.06 -5.34 -22.79
CA LEU A 372 -3.79 -5.75 -23.38
C LEU A 372 -4.01 -6.69 -24.57
N ASP A 373 -3.16 -6.55 -25.59
CA ASP A 373 -3.05 -7.46 -26.73
C ASP A 373 -1.81 -8.35 -26.51
N ILE A 374 -2.01 -9.55 -25.94
CA ILE A 374 -0.95 -10.49 -25.46
C ILE A 374 -1.29 -11.96 -25.65
#